data_AF-A0A1C5ST72-F1
#
_entry.id   AF-A0A1C5ST72-F1
#
_cell.length_a   1.000
_cell.length_b   1.000
_cell.length_c   1.000
_cell.angle_alpha   90.00
_cell.angle_beta   90.00
_cell.angle_gamma   90.00
#
_symmetry.space_group_name_H-M   'P 1'
#
loop_
_entity.id
_entity.type
_entity.pdbx_description
1 polymer ?
#
loop_
_entity_poly.entity_id
_entity_poly.type
_entity_poly.pdbx_seq_one_letter_code
_entity_poly.pdbx_strand_id
1 'polypeptide(L)'
;MTLKKKPVTGMKDMLPAEMEIRDYVIGLIKETYKSFGFSSIETPCVEHLENLLSKQGGDNEKLIFKILKRGEKLKIGEAKEEADLADGGLRYDLTVPLSRYYANHANELPAPFKALQMGNVWRADRPQRGRFRQFMQCDIDILGEPGSLAEIELILATTCLLGKLEFKNFTIRINDRRFLKAMAAYSGFKEEDYETVFIILDKMDKIGIDGVAAELEECGYAKEAVDKYLQLFKEIRNDVEGVRWCKEKLQGFLEDEAAASLEMIITSVESAKEADFKICFDPTLVRGMSYYTGTIFEIAMDEFGGSVGGGGRYDKMIGKFTGQDTPAVGFSIGFERIIMLLMERGFSIPSGKEKKVFLLEKNLSKEATLKVLEMAREARMNGKQVMLVNMKKNKKFQKEQLKEQGYTDITEIYKD
;
A
#
# COMPACT_ATOMS: atom_id res chain seq x y z
N MET A 1 -14.12 -38.41 0.00
CA MET A 1 -14.17 -37.35 -1.03
C MET A 1 -12.78 -36.76 -1.19
N THR A 2 -12.35 -36.49 -2.42
CA THR A 2 -11.10 -35.76 -2.66
C THR A 2 -11.28 -34.29 -2.28
N LEU A 3 -10.31 -33.73 -1.56
CA LEU A 3 -10.32 -32.33 -1.14
C LEU A 3 -10.09 -31.38 -2.33
N LYS A 4 -10.57 -30.13 -2.21
CA LYS A 4 -10.33 -29.08 -3.20
C LYS A 4 -8.86 -28.66 -3.15
N LYS A 5 -8.20 -28.62 -4.32
CA LYS A 5 -6.77 -28.28 -4.46
C LYS A 5 -6.50 -26.79 -4.67
N LYS A 6 -7.45 -26.07 -5.27
CA LYS A 6 -7.29 -24.64 -5.58
C LYS A 6 -7.66 -23.79 -4.36
N PRO A 7 -6.96 -22.68 -4.12
CA PRO A 7 -7.35 -21.73 -3.09
C PRO A 7 -8.72 -21.13 -3.40
N VAL A 8 -9.34 -20.53 -2.39
CA VAL A 8 -10.62 -19.80 -2.54
C VAL A 8 -10.45 -18.68 -3.56
N THR A 9 -11.50 -18.41 -4.35
CA THR A 9 -11.49 -17.36 -5.37
C THR A 9 -10.99 -16.02 -4.82
N GLY A 10 -10.00 -15.44 -5.50
CA GLY A 10 -9.36 -14.18 -5.10
C GLY A 10 -8.20 -14.35 -4.11
N MET A 11 -7.89 -15.57 -3.66
CA MET A 11 -6.69 -15.89 -2.88
C MET A 11 -5.64 -16.56 -3.78
N LYS A 12 -4.35 -16.37 -3.47
CA LYS A 12 -3.22 -16.86 -4.27
C LYS A 12 -2.18 -17.55 -3.41
N ASP A 13 -1.76 -18.74 -3.82
CA ASP A 13 -0.54 -19.38 -3.29
C ASP A 13 0.68 -18.72 -3.92
N MET A 14 1.65 -18.29 -3.09
CA MET A 14 2.91 -17.72 -3.57
C MET A 14 3.95 -18.83 -3.70
N LEU A 15 4.56 -18.94 -4.89
CA LEU A 15 5.58 -19.95 -5.14
C LEU A 15 6.96 -19.51 -4.61
N PRO A 16 7.91 -20.43 -4.38
CA PRO A 16 9.21 -20.11 -3.78
C PRO A 16 9.99 -18.98 -4.46
N ALA A 17 9.97 -18.92 -5.80
CA ALA A 17 10.68 -17.87 -6.55
C ALA A 17 10.09 -16.47 -6.27
N GLU A 18 8.77 -16.37 -6.16
CA GLU A 18 8.10 -15.12 -5.79
C GLU A 18 8.38 -14.78 -4.31
N MET A 19 8.34 -15.78 -3.42
CA MET A 19 8.64 -15.58 -2.00
C MET A 19 10.05 -15.08 -1.76
N GLU A 20 11.04 -15.52 -2.54
CA GLU A 20 12.43 -15.05 -2.43
C GLU A 20 12.54 -13.54 -2.68
N ILE A 21 11.82 -13.03 -3.69
CA ILE A 21 11.74 -11.58 -3.97
C ILE A 21 10.95 -10.87 -2.86
N ARG A 22 9.83 -11.43 -2.40
CA ARG A 22 9.03 -10.86 -1.31
C ARG A 22 9.85 -10.69 -0.04
N ASP A 23 10.58 -11.71 0.37
CA ASP A 23 11.41 -11.69 1.58
C ASP A 23 12.52 -10.63 1.49
N TYR A 24 13.16 -10.50 0.33
CA TYR A 24 14.14 -9.44 0.07
C TYR A 24 13.51 -8.04 0.20
N VAL A 25 12.40 -7.80 -0.49
CA VAL A 25 11.71 -6.50 -0.47
C VAL A 25 11.21 -6.18 0.94
N ILE A 26 10.69 -7.16 1.68
CA ILE A 26 10.28 -6.99 3.08
C ILE A 26 11.47 -6.55 3.95
N GLY A 27 12.64 -7.17 3.77
CA GLY A 27 13.87 -6.79 4.46
C GLY A 27 14.27 -5.34 4.14
N LEU A 28 14.28 -4.99 2.85
CA LEU A 28 14.67 -3.66 2.37
C LEU A 28 13.72 -2.56 2.85
N ILE A 29 12.41 -2.83 2.88
CA ILE A 29 11.37 -1.97 3.47
C ILE A 29 11.70 -1.68 4.94
N LYS A 30 11.89 -2.74 5.74
CA LYS A 30 12.16 -2.59 7.18
C LYS A 30 13.44 -1.83 7.44
N GLU A 31 14.50 -2.12 6.70
CA GLU A 31 15.79 -1.42 6.81
C GLU A 31 15.64 0.06 6.45
N THR A 32 15.00 0.36 5.33
CA THR A 32 14.85 1.73 4.82
C THR A 32 13.99 2.56 5.74
N TYR A 33 12.79 2.11 6.10
CA TYR A 33 11.92 2.91 6.97
C TYR A 33 12.47 3.05 8.39
N LYS A 34 13.22 2.05 8.89
CA LYS A 34 13.94 2.18 10.17
C LYS A 34 15.00 3.30 10.13
N SER A 35 15.67 3.55 8.99
CA SER A 35 16.61 4.67 8.89
C SER A 35 15.94 6.04 8.94
N PHE A 36 14.63 6.12 8.68
CA PHE A 36 13.80 7.33 8.86
C PHE A 36 13.10 7.37 10.24
N GLY A 37 13.46 6.47 11.17
CA GLY A 37 12.91 6.44 12.53
C GLY A 37 11.56 5.75 12.67
N PHE A 38 11.05 5.08 11.63
CA PHE A 38 9.81 4.30 11.74
C PHE A 38 10.03 3.01 12.54
N SER A 39 9.07 2.69 13.40
CA SER A 39 9.08 1.52 14.27
C SER A 39 7.98 0.54 13.88
N SER A 40 8.33 -0.75 13.76
CA SER A 40 7.36 -1.77 13.38
C SER A 40 6.35 -2.03 14.49
N ILE A 41 5.07 -2.11 14.13
CA ILE A 41 4.00 -2.63 14.98
C ILE A 41 3.21 -3.73 14.26
N GLU A 42 2.39 -4.46 15.01
CA GLU A 42 1.45 -5.43 14.46
C GLU A 42 0.10 -5.30 15.16
N THR A 43 -0.97 -5.38 14.37
CA THR A 43 -2.35 -5.45 14.84
C THR A 43 -2.95 -6.81 14.46
N PRO A 44 -3.91 -7.35 15.25
CA PRO A 44 -4.65 -8.55 14.87
C PRO A 44 -5.31 -8.40 13.49
N CYS A 45 -5.46 -9.50 12.75
CA CYS A 45 -6.14 -9.48 11.46
C CYS A 45 -7.67 -9.31 11.57
N VAL A 46 -8.22 -9.52 12.77
CA VAL A 46 -9.65 -9.36 13.08
C VAL A 46 -9.84 -8.13 13.94
N GLU A 47 -10.74 -7.27 13.52
CA GLU A 47 -11.19 -6.08 14.24
C GLU A 47 -12.68 -6.21 14.61
N HIS A 48 -13.11 -5.40 15.58
CA HIS A 48 -14.54 -5.26 15.88
C HIS A 48 -15.28 -4.75 14.65
N LEU A 49 -16.39 -5.39 14.30
CA LEU A 49 -17.13 -5.07 13.07
C LEU A 49 -17.61 -3.60 13.07
N GLU A 50 -17.98 -3.06 14.23
CA GLU A 50 -18.42 -1.66 14.38
C GLU A 50 -17.34 -0.64 14.00
N ASN A 51 -16.06 -0.94 14.27
CA ASN A 51 -14.95 -0.06 13.89
C ASN A 51 -14.78 -0.02 12.36
N LEU A 52 -14.99 -1.16 11.70
CA LEU A 52 -14.86 -1.30 10.25
C LEU A 52 -16.06 -0.70 9.49
N LEU A 53 -17.23 -0.58 10.12
CA LEU A 53 -18.47 -0.02 9.55
C LEU A 53 -18.72 1.44 10.01
N SER A 54 -17.66 2.21 10.20
CA SER A 54 -17.71 3.55 10.81
C SER A 54 -18.10 4.70 9.84
N LYS A 55 -18.62 4.37 8.65
CA LYS A 55 -18.90 5.28 7.52
C LYS A 55 -17.68 6.04 6.99
N GLN A 56 -16.47 5.63 7.36
CA GLN A 56 -15.21 6.22 6.91
C GLN A 56 -14.62 5.51 5.70
N GLY A 57 -15.08 4.30 5.40
CA GLY A 57 -14.66 3.56 4.22
C GLY A 57 -15.47 3.90 2.96
N GLY A 58 -16.59 4.63 3.08
CA GLY A 58 -17.52 4.84 1.97
C GLY A 58 -18.02 3.51 1.40
N ASP A 59 -18.00 3.36 0.07
CA ASP A 59 -18.40 2.10 -0.59
C ASP A 59 -17.52 0.89 -0.23
N ASN A 60 -16.32 1.12 0.34
CA ASN A 60 -15.44 0.05 0.77
C ASN A 60 -16.02 -0.81 1.90
N GLU A 61 -16.92 -0.26 2.73
CA GLU A 61 -17.53 -0.98 3.85
C GLU A 61 -18.39 -2.16 3.39
N LYS A 62 -18.93 -2.07 2.17
CA LYS A 62 -19.69 -3.16 1.51
C LYS A 62 -18.79 -4.36 1.17
N LEU A 63 -17.47 -4.20 1.22
CA LEU A 63 -16.48 -5.17 0.80
C LEU A 63 -15.74 -5.84 1.97
N ILE A 64 -16.21 -5.67 3.21
CA ILE A 64 -15.59 -6.29 4.39
C ILE A 64 -15.92 -7.78 4.46
N PHE A 65 -14.91 -8.61 4.76
CA PHE A 65 -15.13 -10.00 5.15
C PHE A 65 -15.59 -10.07 6.61
N LYS A 66 -16.89 -10.33 6.80
CA LYS A 66 -17.52 -10.47 8.12
C LYS A 66 -17.29 -11.86 8.72
N ILE A 67 -17.12 -11.93 10.04
CA ILE A 67 -17.00 -13.16 10.80
C ILE A 67 -18.29 -13.35 11.59
N LEU A 68 -18.95 -14.49 11.35
CA LEU A 68 -20.17 -14.84 12.06
C LEU A 68 -19.89 -15.06 13.55
N LYS A 69 -20.86 -14.64 14.37
CA LYS A 69 -21.00 -15.05 15.77
C LYS A 69 -20.97 -16.57 15.86
N ARG A 70 -20.56 -17.10 17.01
CA ARG A 70 -20.39 -18.55 17.24
C ARG A 70 -21.19 -19.03 18.44
N GLY A 71 -21.57 -20.31 18.44
CA GLY A 71 -22.32 -20.94 19.53
C GLY A 71 -23.67 -20.25 19.76
N GLU A 72 -24.05 -20.11 21.03
CA GLU A 72 -25.34 -19.53 21.45
C GLU A 72 -25.55 -18.06 21.02
N LYS A 73 -24.47 -17.35 20.70
CA LYS A 73 -24.54 -15.97 20.17
C LYS A 73 -25.01 -15.92 18.72
N LEU A 74 -24.94 -17.02 17.97
CA LEU A 74 -25.37 -17.08 16.57
C LEU A 74 -26.88 -17.34 16.49
N LYS A 75 -27.65 -16.27 16.58
CA LYS A 75 -29.12 -16.33 16.60
C LYS A 75 -29.74 -16.07 15.23
N ILE A 76 -29.66 -17.06 14.34
CA ILE A 76 -30.13 -16.93 12.94
C ILE A 76 -31.62 -16.55 12.87
N GLY A 77 -32.46 -17.16 13.71
CA GLY A 77 -33.91 -16.91 13.71
C GLY A 77 -34.34 -15.55 14.26
N GLU A 78 -33.45 -14.82 14.94
CA GLU A 78 -33.75 -13.50 15.54
C GLU A 78 -33.14 -12.34 14.73
N ALA A 79 -32.28 -12.63 13.74
CA ALA A 79 -31.59 -11.60 12.96
C ALA A 79 -32.56 -10.86 12.03
N LYS A 80 -32.48 -9.53 12.04
CA LYS A 80 -33.22 -8.65 11.14
C LYS A 80 -32.37 -8.29 9.92
N GLU A 81 -31.07 -8.18 10.11
CA GLU A 81 -30.10 -7.84 9.07
C GLU A 81 -28.86 -8.74 9.17
N GLU A 82 -28.08 -8.82 8.09
CA GLU A 82 -26.85 -9.63 8.05
C GLU A 82 -25.85 -9.19 9.14
N ALA A 83 -25.82 -7.90 9.47
CA ALA A 83 -24.94 -7.34 10.51
C ALA A 83 -25.25 -7.92 11.90
N ASP A 84 -26.49 -8.35 12.17
CA ASP A 84 -26.86 -8.97 13.45
C ASP A 84 -26.17 -10.32 13.68
N LEU A 85 -25.70 -10.97 12.62
CA LEU A 85 -25.09 -12.29 12.65
C LEU A 85 -23.58 -12.26 12.83
N ALA A 86 -22.94 -11.09 12.71
CA ALA A 86 -21.49 -10.93 12.77
C ALA A 86 -21.06 -9.99 13.89
N ASP A 87 -19.89 -10.23 14.49
CA ASP A 87 -19.31 -9.40 15.55
C ASP A 87 -17.85 -9.00 15.31
N GLY A 88 -17.19 -9.64 14.33
CA GLY A 88 -15.86 -9.27 13.87
C GLY A 88 -15.77 -9.18 12.35
N GLY A 89 -14.70 -8.57 11.86
CA GLY A 89 -14.36 -8.57 10.44
C GLY A 89 -12.86 -8.65 10.23
N LEU A 90 -12.44 -9.18 9.08
CA LEU A 90 -11.04 -9.08 8.68
C LEU A 90 -10.73 -7.62 8.32
N ARG A 91 -9.57 -7.12 8.77
CA ARG A 91 -9.15 -5.74 8.52
C ARG A 91 -9.13 -5.42 7.00
N TYR A 92 -9.73 -4.29 6.65
CA TYR A 92 -9.83 -3.81 5.27
C TYR A 92 -8.58 -3.05 4.80
N ASP A 93 -7.96 -2.34 5.75
CA ASP A 93 -6.69 -1.62 5.63
C ASP A 93 -5.87 -1.77 6.93
N LEU A 94 -4.74 -1.06 7.01
CA LEU A 94 -3.91 -0.98 8.21
C LEU A 94 -4.12 0.32 9.02
N THR A 95 -4.78 1.33 8.44
CA THR A 95 -5.03 2.65 9.04
C THR A 95 -6.10 2.60 10.14
N VAL A 96 -7.21 1.88 9.96
CA VAL A 96 -8.24 1.73 11.01
C VAL A 96 -7.65 0.97 12.22
N PRO A 97 -6.98 -0.20 12.05
CA PRO A 97 -6.28 -0.86 13.16
C PRO A 97 -5.20 0.02 13.82
N LEU A 98 -4.45 0.82 13.04
CA LEU A 98 -3.45 1.74 13.60
C LEU A 98 -4.09 2.78 14.51
N SER A 99 -5.20 3.37 14.07
CA SER A 99 -5.90 4.41 14.81
C SER A 99 -6.40 3.87 16.15
N ARG A 100 -6.95 2.64 16.17
CA ARG A 100 -7.31 1.93 17.40
C ARG A 100 -6.08 1.62 18.26
N TYR A 101 -4.99 1.13 17.66
CA TYR A 101 -3.76 0.81 18.35
C TYR A 101 -3.19 2.04 19.06
N TYR A 102 -3.04 3.15 18.35
CA TYR A 102 -2.56 4.40 18.91
C TYR A 102 -3.49 4.92 20.00
N ALA A 103 -4.81 4.91 19.78
CA ALA A 103 -5.78 5.35 20.80
C ALA A 103 -5.66 4.55 22.12
N ASN A 104 -5.33 3.26 22.04
CA ASN A 104 -5.18 2.41 23.22
C ASN A 104 -3.81 2.55 23.92
N HIS A 105 -2.79 3.04 23.21
CA HIS A 105 -1.39 3.02 23.67
C HIS A 105 -0.69 4.38 23.62
N ALA A 106 -1.40 5.49 23.36
CA ALA A 106 -0.79 6.80 23.12
C ALA A 106 0.19 7.24 24.23
N ASN A 107 -0.07 6.88 25.49
CA ASN A 107 0.80 7.22 26.64
C ASN A 107 2.09 6.38 26.71
N GLU A 108 2.19 5.30 25.96
CA GLU A 108 3.35 4.39 25.92
C GLU A 108 4.22 4.62 24.67
N LEU A 109 3.74 5.41 23.71
CA LEU A 109 4.37 5.64 22.41
C LEU A 109 5.17 6.95 22.40
N PRO A 110 6.27 7.03 21.60
CA PRO A 110 7.00 8.28 21.42
C PRO A 110 6.16 9.32 20.66
N ALA A 111 6.46 10.59 20.87
CA ALA A 111 5.82 11.71 20.16
C ALA A 111 6.88 12.51 19.37
N PRO A 112 6.72 12.69 18.04
CA PRO A 112 5.72 12.05 17.18
C PRO A 112 5.95 10.53 17.06
N PHE A 113 4.88 9.78 16.82
CA PHE A 113 4.95 8.34 16.62
C PHE A 113 5.04 8.01 15.13
N LYS A 114 6.15 7.39 14.72
CA LYS A 114 6.38 6.94 13.34
C LYS A 114 6.18 5.43 13.26
N ALA A 115 5.03 5.00 12.75
CA ALA A 115 4.63 3.59 12.68
C ALA A 115 4.97 2.96 11.33
N LEU A 116 5.49 1.73 11.34
CA LEU A 116 5.58 0.85 10.17
C LEU A 116 4.68 -0.36 10.40
N GLN A 117 3.72 -0.59 9.51
CA GLN A 117 2.92 -1.82 9.49
C GLN A 117 3.10 -2.56 8.18
N MET A 118 3.29 -3.88 8.28
CA MET A 118 3.34 -4.77 7.12
C MET A 118 2.43 -5.95 7.41
N GLY A 119 1.40 -6.14 6.60
CA GLY A 119 0.43 -7.17 6.88
C GLY A 119 -0.57 -7.39 5.77
N ASN A 120 -1.17 -8.59 5.77
CA ASN A 120 -2.26 -8.90 4.85
C ASN A 120 -3.53 -8.15 5.26
N VAL A 121 -4.27 -7.67 4.26
CA VAL A 121 -5.61 -7.10 4.39
C VAL A 121 -6.56 -7.83 3.46
N TRP A 122 -7.86 -7.72 3.73
CA TRP A 122 -8.88 -8.47 3.00
C TRP A 122 -9.98 -7.57 2.46
N ARG A 123 -10.25 -7.71 1.16
CA ARG A 123 -11.29 -6.94 0.44
C ARG A 123 -12.10 -7.89 -0.42
N ALA A 124 -13.42 -7.91 -0.27
CA ALA A 124 -14.35 -8.75 -1.04
C ALA A 124 -14.58 -8.24 -2.48
N ASP A 125 -13.59 -7.56 -3.04
CA ASP A 125 -13.58 -7.03 -4.40
C ASP A 125 -13.79 -8.11 -5.47
N ARG A 126 -14.17 -7.66 -6.67
CA ARG A 126 -14.08 -8.48 -7.89
C ARG A 126 -12.60 -8.66 -8.24
N PRO A 127 -12.06 -9.90 -8.24
CA PRO A 127 -10.65 -10.12 -8.53
C PRO A 127 -10.27 -9.67 -9.95
N GLN A 128 -9.10 -9.05 -10.07
CA GLN A 128 -8.50 -8.62 -11.34
C GLN A 128 -6.99 -8.89 -11.32
N ARG A 129 -6.29 -8.74 -12.45
CA ARG A 129 -4.82 -8.88 -12.48
C ARG A 129 -4.19 -7.89 -11.50
N GLY A 130 -3.35 -8.39 -10.59
CA GLY A 130 -2.73 -7.59 -9.52
C GLY A 130 -3.67 -7.13 -8.40
N ARG A 131 -4.94 -7.57 -8.38
CA ARG A 131 -5.92 -7.25 -7.33
C ARG A 131 -6.55 -8.53 -6.77
N PHE A 132 -5.98 -8.99 -5.67
CA PHE A 132 -6.45 -10.14 -4.91
C PHE A 132 -7.42 -9.72 -3.81
N ARG A 133 -8.16 -10.69 -3.25
CA ARG A 133 -9.02 -10.48 -2.08
C ARG A 133 -8.26 -10.56 -0.75
N GLN A 134 -7.08 -11.16 -0.77
CA GLN A 134 -6.07 -11.08 0.26
C GLN A 134 -4.80 -10.57 -0.39
N PHE A 135 -4.22 -9.49 0.14
CA PHE A 135 -2.97 -8.95 -0.36
C PHE A 135 -2.24 -8.24 0.77
N MET A 136 -0.91 -8.10 0.63
CA MET A 136 -0.12 -7.39 1.62
C MET A 136 -0.16 -5.89 1.38
N GLN A 137 -0.38 -5.13 2.44
CA GLN A 137 -0.08 -3.71 2.51
C GLN A 137 1.19 -3.47 3.30
N CYS A 138 1.87 -2.38 2.98
CA CYS A 138 3.01 -1.89 3.73
C CYS A 138 2.80 -0.39 3.90
N ASP A 139 2.51 -0.01 5.15
CA ASP A 139 2.06 1.31 5.51
C ASP A 139 3.10 1.92 6.45
N ILE A 140 3.44 3.18 6.18
CA ILE A 140 4.15 4.04 7.12
C ILE A 140 3.26 5.22 7.48
N ASP A 141 3.23 5.58 8.75
CA ASP A 141 2.37 6.64 9.25
C ASP A 141 3.10 7.47 10.32
N ILE A 142 2.87 8.77 10.32
CA ILE A 142 3.40 9.72 11.32
C ILE A 142 2.21 10.31 12.07
N LEU A 143 2.14 10.06 13.37
CA LEU A 143 1.06 10.49 14.26
C LEU A 143 1.59 11.51 15.27
N GLY A 144 0.83 12.56 15.52
CA GLY A 144 1.16 13.64 16.46
C GLY A 144 1.98 14.80 15.88
N GLU A 145 2.26 14.81 14.57
CA GLU A 145 2.94 15.93 13.89
C GLU A 145 1.97 16.71 12.97
N PRO A 146 1.58 17.93 13.36
CA PRO A 146 0.64 18.74 12.57
C PRO A 146 1.27 19.42 11.34
N GLY A 147 2.59 19.64 11.33
CA GLY A 147 3.26 20.38 10.27
C GLY A 147 3.53 19.56 9.00
N SER A 148 3.87 20.27 7.93
CA SER A 148 4.28 19.73 6.61
C SER A 148 5.52 18.82 6.67
N LEU A 149 6.28 18.87 7.76
CA LEU A 149 7.43 18.00 7.98
C LEU A 149 7.04 16.52 7.90
N ALA A 150 5.85 16.16 8.40
CA ALA A 150 5.39 14.78 8.35
C ALA A 150 5.20 14.30 6.90
N GLU A 151 4.52 15.07 6.06
CA GLU A 151 4.38 14.79 4.63
C GLU A 151 5.73 14.69 3.91
N ILE A 152 6.65 15.62 4.19
CA ILE A 152 7.99 15.64 3.58
C ILE A 152 8.74 14.36 3.92
N GLU A 153 8.86 14.01 5.20
CA GLU A 153 9.58 12.80 5.62
C GLU A 153 8.93 11.52 5.08
N LEU A 154 7.60 11.48 5.03
CA LEU A 154 6.84 10.34 4.53
C LEU A 154 7.06 10.10 3.03
N ILE A 155 7.08 11.18 2.23
CA ILE A 155 7.36 11.11 0.79
C ILE A 155 8.83 10.72 0.56
N LEU A 156 9.77 11.32 1.29
CA LEU A 156 11.19 10.99 1.18
C LEU A 156 11.49 9.54 1.55
N ALA A 157 10.92 9.04 2.65
CA ALA A 157 11.06 7.64 3.06
C ALA A 157 10.53 6.68 1.97
N THR A 158 9.33 6.95 1.46
CA THR A 158 8.69 6.14 0.41
C THR A 158 9.49 6.14 -0.89
N THR A 159 9.94 7.30 -1.34
CA THR A 159 10.70 7.43 -2.59
C THR A 159 12.13 6.90 -2.50
N CYS A 160 12.77 7.00 -1.32
CA CYS A 160 14.05 6.35 -1.04
C CYS A 160 13.95 4.83 -1.23
N LEU A 161 12.90 4.19 -0.68
CA LEU A 161 12.66 2.76 -0.89
C LEU A 161 12.50 2.42 -2.38
N LEU A 162 11.68 3.18 -3.11
CA LEU A 162 11.48 2.93 -4.54
C LEU A 162 12.77 3.08 -5.35
N GLY A 163 13.61 4.06 -5.01
CA GLY A 163 14.94 4.22 -5.60
C GLY A 163 15.85 3.02 -5.34
N LYS A 164 15.86 2.46 -4.12
CA LYS A 164 16.62 1.25 -3.79
C LYS A 164 16.12 -0.01 -4.51
N LEU A 165 14.86 -0.02 -4.93
CA LEU A 165 14.26 -1.05 -5.79
C LEU A 165 14.46 -0.76 -7.29
N GLU A 166 15.29 0.23 -7.63
CA GLU A 166 15.63 0.63 -8.99
C GLU A 166 14.43 1.11 -9.84
N PHE A 167 13.36 1.58 -9.21
CA PHE A 167 12.31 2.33 -9.90
C PHE A 167 12.78 3.75 -10.22
N LYS A 168 12.52 4.20 -11.44
CA LYS A 168 12.93 5.51 -11.98
C LYS A 168 11.78 6.14 -12.75
N ASN A 169 11.84 7.45 -12.97
CA ASN A 169 10.88 8.23 -13.75
C ASN A 169 9.42 8.08 -13.30
N PHE A 170 9.17 7.74 -12.03
CA PHE A 170 7.82 7.72 -11.48
C PHE A 170 7.40 9.13 -11.04
N THR A 171 6.09 9.32 -10.84
CA THR A 171 5.53 10.62 -10.46
C THR A 171 4.78 10.51 -9.14
N ILE A 172 5.08 11.39 -8.20
CA ILE A 172 4.25 11.64 -7.01
C ILE A 172 3.24 12.72 -7.37
N ARG A 173 1.99 12.31 -7.64
CA ARG A 173 0.84 13.23 -7.74
C ARG A 173 0.49 13.68 -6.33
N ILE A 174 0.36 14.98 -6.11
CA ILE A 174 0.02 15.55 -4.79
C ILE A 174 -1.09 16.59 -4.92
N ASN A 175 -2.00 16.59 -3.94
CA ASN A 175 -3.07 17.58 -3.81
C ASN A 175 -3.40 17.75 -2.32
N ASP A 176 -4.37 18.58 -1.98
CA ASP A 176 -4.91 18.72 -0.63
C ASP A 176 -6.44 18.82 -0.69
N ARG A 177 -7.14 18.11 0.21
CA ARG A 177 -8.61 18.09 0.28
C ARG A 177 -9.20 19.50 0.45
N ARG A 178 -8.47 20.43 1.05
CA ARG A 178 -8.87 21.85 1.19
C ARG A 178 -8.88 22.57 -0.16
N PHE A 179 -8.01 22.23 -1.10
CA PHE A 179 -8.05 22.77 -2.47
C PHE A 179 -9.31 22.31 -3.20
N LEU A 180 -9.64 21.02 -3.13
CA LEU A 180 -10.85 20.48 -3.75
C LEU A 180 -12.11 21.19 -3.22
N LYS A 181 -12.20 21.36 -1.89
CA LYS A 181 -13.29 22.09 -1.25
C LYS A 181 -13.34 23.56 -1.67
N ALA A 182 -12.20 24.24 -1.72
CA ALA A 182 -12.12 25.63 -2.15
C ALA A 182 -12.55 25.81 -3.61
N MET A 183 -12.13 24.91 -4.51
CA MET A 183 -12.54 24.92 -5.92
C MET A 183 -14.04 24.69 -6.08
N ALA A 184 -14.62 23.76 -5.33
CA ALA A 184 -16.07 23.51 -5.34
C ALA A 184 -16.85 24.72 -4.80
N ALA A 185 -16.43 25.26 -3.66
CA ALA A 185 -17.02 26.46 -3.04
C ALA A 185 -16.98 27.67 -3.99
N TYR A 186 -15.80 27.94 -4.57
CA TYR A 186 -15.60 29.01 -5.54
C TYR A 186 -16.53 28.88 -6.74
N SER A 187 -16.81 27.64 -7.16
CA SER A 187 -17.65 27.35 -8.32
C SER A 187 -19.15 27.41 -8.01
N GLY A 188 -19.53 27.50 -6.73
CA GLY A 188 -20.92 27.66 -6.30
C GLY A 188 -21.63 26.36 -5.90
N PHE A 189 -20.90 25.25 -5.75
CA PHE A 189 -21.46 24.03 -5.16
C PHE A 189 -21.67 24.21 -3.65
N LYS A 190 -22.68 23.54 -3.11
CA LYS A 190 -22.94 23.54 -1.66
C LYS A 190 -22.05 22.51 -0.98
N GLU A 191 -21.74 22.75 0.29
CA GLU A 191 -20.87 21.87 1.08
C GLU A 191 -21.43 20.43 1.20
N GLU A 192 -22.75 20.28 1.29
CA GLU A 192 -23.44 18.98 1.32
C GLU A 192 -23.23 18.14 0.04
N ASP A 193 -22.86 18.78 -1.07
CA ASP A 193 -22.66 18.16 -2.37
C ASP A 193 -21.19 17.80 -2.67
N TYR A 194 -20.23 18.25 -1.85
CA TYR A 194 -18.81 18.13 -2.18
C TYR A 194 -18.37 16.69 -2.42
N GLU A 195 -18.81 15.74 -1.60
CA GLU A 195 -18.42 14.34 -1.80
C GLU A 195 -18.96 13.77 -3.13
N THR A 196 -20.18 14.13 -3.53
CA THR A 196 -20.72 13.75 -4.84
C THR A 196 -19.88 14.36 -5.98
N VAL A 197 -19.57 15.66 -5.89
CA VAL A 197 -18.72 16.35 -6.87
C VAL A 197 -17.35 15.70 -6.99
N PHE A 198 -16.73 15.34 -5.86
CA PHE A 198 -15.42 14.70 -5.83
C PHE A 198 -15.44 13.26 -6.37
N ILE A 199 -16.50 12.49 -6.12
CA ILE A 199 -16.69 11.17 -6.72
C ILE A 199 -16.78 11.26 -8.24
N ILE A 200 -17.43 12.30 -8.76
CA ILE A 200 -17.51 12.53 -10.21
C ILE A 200 -16.14 13.00 -10.74
N LEU A 201 -15.44 13.89 -10.02
CA LEU A 201 -14.10 14.36 -10.37
C LEU A 201 -13.08 13.21 -10.44
N ASP A 202 -13.14 12.23 -9.53
CA ASP A 202 -12.23 11.07 -9.52
C ASP A 202 -12.31 10.24 -10.82
N LYS A 203 -13.38 10.40 -11.60
CA LYS A 203 -13.54 9.77 -12.92
C LYS A 203 -12.88 10.55 -14.05
N MET A 204 -12.30 11.74 -13.80
CA MET A 204 -11.71 12.63 -14.82
C MET A 204 -10.75 11.88 -15.75
N ASP A 205 -9.85 11.06 -15.20
CA ASP A 205 -8.88 10.26 -15.97
C ASP A 205 -9.55 9.24 -16.91
N LYS A 206 -10.79 8.82 -16.60
CA LYS A 206 -11.52 7.76 -17.32
C LYS A 206 -12.54 8.28 -18.31
N ILE A 207 -13.34 9.28 -17.92
CA ILE A 207 -14.46 9.80 -18.72
C ILE A 207 -14.18 11.16 -19.35
N GLY A 208 -13.03 11.77 -19.02
CA GLY A 208 -12.64 13.08 -19.52
C GLY A 208 -13.50 14.23 -18.99
N ILE A 209 -13.08 15.45 -19.34
CA ILE A 209 -13.71 16.67 -18.85
C ILE A 209 -15.19 16.80 -19.29
N ASP A 210 -15.51 16.37 -20.50
CA ASP A 210 -16.88 16.42 -21.04
C ASP A 210 -17.78 15.38 -20.36
N GLY A 211 -17.25 14.20 -20.02
CA GLY A 211 -17.98 13.19 -19.27
C GLY A 211 -18.27 13.64 -17.83
N VAL A 212 -17.29 14.27 -17.18
CA VAL A 212 -17.47 14.89 -15.85
C VAL A 212 -18.51 15.99 -15.91
N ALA A 213 -18.51 16.84 -16.94
CA ALA A 213 -19.51 17.87 -17.14
C ALA A 213 -20.93 17.28 -17.21
N ALA A 214 -21.11 16.26 -18.07
CA ALA A 214 -22.38 15.59 -18.25
C ALA A 214 -22.91 14.96 -16.96
N GLU A 215 -22.07 14.22 -16.21
CA GLU A 215 -22.48 13.61 -14.94
C GLU A 215 -22.87 14.66 -13.89
N LEU A 216 -22.14 15.78 -13.80
CA LEU A 216 -22.49 16.88 -12.88
C LEU A 216 -23.83 17.53 -13.26
N GLU A 217 -24.09 17.77 -14.55
CA GLU A 217 -25.37 18.30 -15.02
C GLU A 217 -26.53 17.31 -14.79
N GLU A 218 -26.30 16.01 -14.99
CA GLU A 218 -27.28 14.95 -14.70
C GLU A 218 -27.65 14.86 -13.20
N CYS A 219 -26.71 15.20 -12.31
CA CYS A 219 -26.98 15.36 -10.88
C CYS A 219 -27.81 16.62 -10.54
N GLY A 220 -28.14 17.46 -11.53
CA GLY A 220 -28.97 18.65 -11.37
C GLY A 220 -28.19 19.90 -10.96
N TYR A 221 -26.86 19.89 -11.06
CA TYR A 221 -26.05 21.07 -10.78
C TYR A 221 -26.18 22.12 -11.89
N ALA A 222 -26.19 23.40 -11.53
CA ALA A 222 -26.35 24.50 -12.47
C ALA A 222 -25.17 24.55 -13.46
N LYS A 223 -25.46 24.73 -14.75
CA LYS A 223 -24.46 24.75 -15.81
C LYS A 223 -23.37 25.79 -15.56
N GLU A 224 -23.73 26.96 -15.04
CA GLU A 224 -22.79 28.02 -14.70
C GLU A 224 -21.77 27.58 -13.64
N ALA A 225 -22.18 26.76 -12.66
CA ALA A 225 -21.30 26.21 -11.64
C ALA A 225 -20.38 25.13 -12.20
N VAL A 226 -20.92 24.25 -13.05
CA VAL A 226 -20.15 23.20 -13.75
C VAL A 226 -19.09 23.81 -14.65
N ASP A 227 -19.48 24.76 -15.53
CA ASP A 227 -18.56 25.43 -16.44
C ASP A 227 -17.45 26.17 -15.67
N LYS A 228 -17.81 26.88 -14.59
CA LYS A 228 -16.85 27.58 -13.73
C LYS A 228 -15.85 26.63 -13.07
N TYR A 229 -16.31 25.47 -12.62
CA TYR A 229 -15.47 24.44 -12.00
C TYR A 229 -14.50 23.83 -13.00
N LEU A 230 -15.00 23.42 -14.16
CA LEU A 230 -14.20 22.78 -15.20
C LEU A 230 -13.18 23.74 -15.83
N GLN A 231 -13.49 25.03 -15.86
CA GLN A 231 -12.56 26.05 -16.33
C GLN A 231 -11.30 26.15 -15.45
N LEU A 232 -11.40 25.89 -14.14
CA LEU A 232 -10.22 25.89 -13.25
C LEU A 232 -9.18 24.87 -13.73
N PHE A 233 -9.60 23.64 -14.06
CA PHE A 233 -8.68 22.57 -14.47
C PHE A 233 -8.00 22.82 -15.82
N LYS A 234 -8.56 23.71 -16.65
CA LYS A 234 -7.92 24.15 -17.91
C LYS A 234 -6.85 25.21 -17.69
N GLU A 235 -6.94 25.98 -16.60
CA GLU A 235 -6.04 27.08 -16.28
C GLU A 235 -4.92 26.67 -15.31
N ILE A 236 -5.18 25.70 -14.43
CA ILE A 236 -4.21 25.22 -13.44
C ILE A 236 -3.04 24.50 -14.12
N ARG A 237 -1.82 24.84 -13.69
CA ARG A 237 -0.60 24.11 -14.04
C ARG A 237 -0.35 22.97 -13.07
N ASN A 238 0.25 21.88 -13.55
CA ASN A 238 0.52 20.69 -12.73
C ASN A 238 1.88 20.76 -12.01
N ASP A 239 2.18 21.90 -11.38
CA ASP A 239 3.42 22.18 -10.67
C ASP A 239 3.19 23.18 -9.52
N VAL A 240 4.27 23.61 -8.86
CA VAL A 240 4.20 24.57 -7.75
C VAL A 240 3.60 25.92 -8.17
N GLU A 241 3.71 26.31 -9.45
CA GLU A 241 3.06 27.53 -9.93
C GLU A 241 1.54 27.36 -9.97
N GLY A 242 1.03 26.15 -10.21
CA GLY A 242 -0.38 25.83 -10.06
C GLY A 242 -0.89 26.03 -8.64
N VAL A 243 -0.08 25.67 -7.63
CA VAL A 243 -0.40 25.90 -6.22
C VAL A 243 -0.51 27.41 -5.93
N ARG A 244 0.48 28.19 -6.37
CA ARG A 244 0.50 29.66 -6.23
C ARG A 244 -0.67 30.31 -6.95
N TRP A 245 -0.98 29.86 -8.16
CA TRP A 245 -2.12 30.33 -8.92
C TRP A 245 -3.44 30.04 -8.21
N CYS A 246 -3.62 28.84 -7.67
CA CYS A 246 -4.82 28.48 -6.89
C CYS A 246 -4.97 29.37 -5.67
N LYS A 247 -3.88 29.69 -4.96
CA LYS A 247 -3.89 30.62 -3.82
C LYS A 247 -4.47 31.99 -4.21
N GLU A 248 -4.05 32.53 -5.34
CA GLU A 248 -4.54 33.82 -5.84
C GLU A 248 -5.98 33.73 -6.37
N LYS A 249 -6.27 32.74 -7.23
CA LYS A 249 -7.57 32.59 -7.90
C LYS A 249 -8.69 32.28 -6.92
N LEU A 250 -8.41 31.48 -5.89
CA LEU A 250 -9.37 31.00 -4.89
C LEU A 250 -9.33 31.84 -3.59
N GLN A 251 -8.83 33.07 -3.66
CA GLN A 251 -8.79 33.97 -2.51
C GLN A 251 -10.18 34.10 -1.87
N GLY A 252 -10.25 33.93 -0.55
CA GLY A 252 -11.51 33.92 0.21
C GLY A 252 -12.20 32.55 0.30
N PHE A 253 -11.73 31.56 -0.45
CA PHE A 253 -12.21 30.16 -0.39
C PHE A 253 -11.12 29.18 0.07
N LEU A 254 -9.86 29.42 -0.34
CA LEU A 254 -8.71 28.62 0.06
C LEU A 254 -7.99 29.24 1.25
N GLU A 255 -7.68 28.43 2.26
CA GLU A 255 -6.87 28.84 3.41
C GLU A 255 -5.40 29.08 2.99
N ASP A 256 -4.82 30.21 3.41
CA ASP A 256 -3.42 30.55 3.10
C ASP A 256 -2.44 29.48 3.58
N GLU A 257 -2.71 28.87 4.74
CA GLU A 257 -1.88 27.81 5.31
C GLU A 257 -1.90 26.54 4.45
N ALA A 258 -3.03 26.21 3.81
CA ALA A 258 -3.12 25.05 2.93
C ALA A 258 -2.20 25.21 1.71
N ALA A 259 -2.22 26.39 1.08
CA ALA A 259 -1.37 26.67 -0.06
C ALA A 259 0.12 26.76 0.32
N ALA A 260 0.43 27.44 1.43
CA ALA A 260 1.80 27.54 1.92
C ALA A 260 2.38 26.17 2.30
N SER A 261 1.58 25.32 2.97
CA SER A 261 1.99 23.96 3.33
C SER A 261 2.26 23.11 2.10
N LEU A 262 1.35 23.08 1.12
CA LEU A 262 1.51 22.28 -0.10
C LEU A 262 2.73 22.74 -0.94
N GLU A 263 2.93 24.05 -1.07
CA GLU A 263 4.12 24.61 -1.69
C GLU A 263 5.40 24.16 -0.96
N MET A 264 5.43 24.30 0.37
CA MET A 264 6.57 23.89 1.19
C MET A 264 6.89 22.40 1.04
N ILE A 265 5.88 21.53 0.97
CA ILE A 265 6.06 20.09 0.76
C ILE A 265 6.72 19.85 -0.60
N ILE A 266 6.15 20.40 -1.67
CA ILE A 266 6.64 20.20 -3.04
C ILE A 266 8.09 20.66 -3.17
N THR A 267 8.42 21.88 -2.73
CA THR A 267 9.77 22.43 -2.89
C THR A 267 10.80 21.71 -2.02
N SER A 268 10.42 21.28 -0.81
CA SER A 268 11.33 20.58 0.10
C SER A 268 11.65 19.18 -0.40
N VAL A 269 10.63 18.43 -0.85
CA VAL A 269 10.82 17.10 -1.44
C VAL A 269 11.67 17.19 -2.70
N GLU A 270 11.37 18.13 -3.60
CA GLU A 270 12.14 18.29 -4.83
C GLU A 270 13.62 18.65 -4.55
N SER A 271 13.88 19.45 -3.51
CA SER A 271 15.25 19.80 -3.10
C SER A 271 15.99 18.64 -2.41
N ALA A 272 15.28 17.74 -1.73
CA ALA A 272 15.88 16.68 -0.91
C ALA A 272 15.81 15.29 -1.56
N LYS A 273 15.29 15.17 -2.77
CA LYS A 273 15.10 13.88 -3.43
C LYS A 273 16.43 13.18 -3.72
N GLU A 274 16.48 11.89 -3.40
CA GLU A 274 17.63 11.01 -3.69
C GLU A 274 17.34 10.05 -4.85
N ALA A 275 16.07 9.88 -5.22
CA ALA A 275 15.62 9.00 -6.28
C ALA A 275 15.18 9.79 -7.52
N ASP A 276 15.19 9.13 -8.68
CA ASP A 276 14.76 9.70 -9.95
C ASP A 276 13.23 9.68 -10.07
N PHE A 277 12.59 10.75 -9.61
CA PHE A 277 11.15 10.97 -9.71
C PHE A 277 10.79 12.44 -9.89
N LYS A 278 9.51 12.67 -10.22
CA LYS A 278 8.89 14.00 -10.29
C LYS A 278 7.80 14.11 -9.23
N ILE A 279 7.66 15.28 -8.62
CA ILE A 279 6.47 15.63 -7.86
C ILE A 279 5.61 16.59 -8.69
N CYS A 280 4.32 16.32 -8.82
CA CYS A 280 3.40 17.18 -9.57
C CYS A 280 2.17 17.52 -8.73
N PHE A 281 1.84 18.80 -8.67
CA PHE A 281 0.55 19.23 -8.15
C PHE A 281 -0.53 18.74 -9.13
N ASP A 282 -1.51 18.02 -8.63
CA ASP A 282 -2.60 17.49 -9.45
C ASP A 282 -3.96 17.88 -8.84
N PRO A 283 -4.64 18.89 -9.40
CA PRO A 283 -5.91 19.34 -8.85
C PRO A 283 -7.05 18.32 -9.01
N THR A 284 -6.91 17.30 -9.88
CA THR A 284 -7.94 16.26 -10.08
C THR A 284 -7.74 15.06 -9.15
N LEU A 285 -6.65 15.00 -8.38
CA LEU A 285 -6.42 13.92 -7.42
C LEU A 285 -7.36 14.06 -6.22
N VAL A 286 -8.25 13.08 -6.02
CA VAL A 286 -9.27 13.07 -4.94
C VAL A 286 -8.97 12.05 -3.84
N ARG A 287 -8.50 10.86 -4.25
CA ARG A 287 -8.35 9.62 -3.45
C ARG A 287 -9.67 9.07 -2.89
N GLY A 288 -9.82 7.74 -2.94
CA GLY A 288 -11.08 7.04 -2.64
C GLY A 288 -11.40 6.78 -1.16
N MET A 289 -10.70 7.39 -0.21
CA MET A 289 -11.00 7.25 1.23
C MET A 289 -11.49 8.59 1.77
N SER A 290 -12.68 8.60 2.39
CA SER A 290 -13.33 9.84 2.86
C SER A 290 -12.71 10.42 4.13
N TYR A 291 -11.82 9.68 4.80
CA TYR A 291 -11.19 10.11 6.06
C TYR A 291 -10.04 11.11 5.87
N TYR A 292 -9.60 11.39 4.64
CA TYR A 292 -8.54 12.38 4.42
C TYR A 292 -9.02 13.82 4.70
N THR A 293 -8.20 14.57 5.43
CA THR A 293 -8.50 15.94 5.90
C THR A 293 -7.65 17.02 5.24
N GLY A 294 -6.46 16.67 4.76
CA GLY A 294 -5.49 17.61 4.19
C GLY A 294 -4.79 17.04 2.96
N THR A 295 -3.45 17.10 2.95
CA THR A 295 -2.60 16.60 1.86
C THR A 295 -2.95 15.16 1.48
N ILE A 296 -3.03 14.88 0.19
CA ILE A 296 -3.23 13.56 -0.39
C ILE A 296 -2.21 13.34 -1.50
N PHE A 297 -1.75 12.10 -1.65
CA PHE A 297 -0.71 11.76 -2.62
C PHE A 297 -0.93 10.38 -3.24
N GLU A 298 -0.39 10.23 -4.45
CA GLU A 298 -0.44 9.01 -5.23
C GLU A 298 0.86 8.84 -6.03
N ILE A 299 1.37 7.60 -6.09
CA ILE A 299 2.51 7.25 -6.95
C ILE A 299 1.97 6.73 -8.27
N ALA A 300 2.22 7.44 -9.35
CA ALA A 300 1.96 7.01 -10.72
C ALA A 300 3.23 6.44 -11.36
N MET A 301 3.10 5.28 -12.00
CA MET A 301 4.15 4.65 -12.81
C MET A 301 3.57 4.26 -14.18
N ASP A 302 4.10 4.85 -15.25
CA ASP A 302 3.59 4.65 -16.61
C ASP A 302 3.57 3.17 -17.02
N GLU A 303 4.60 2.41 -16.61
CA GLU A 303 4.71 0.97 -16.89
C GLU A 303 3.56 0.12 -16.34
N PHE A 304 2.86 0.59 -15.29
CA PHE A 304 1.76 -0.13 -14.66
C PHE A 304 0.39 0.26 -15.21
N GLY A 305 0.26 1.46 -15.80
CA GLY A 305 -1.04 2.01 -16.22
C GLY A 305 -1.97 2.36 -15.04
N GLY A 306 -1.40 2.67 -13.86
CA GLY A 306 -2.15 3.06 -12.67
C GLY A 306 -1.27 3.36 -11.46
N SER A 307 -1.90 3.67 -10.32
CA SER A 307 -1.20 3.95 -9.06
C SER A 307 -0.40 2.74 -8.55
N VAL A 308 0.76 2.93 -7.91
CA VAL A 308 1.49 1.87 -7.19
C VAL A 308 1.58 2.11 -5.68
N GLY A 309 0.94 3.18 -5.21
CA GLY A 309 0.92 3.57 -3.81
C GLY A 309 0.20 4.89 -3.64
N GLY A 310 -0.16 5.22 -2.41
CA GLY A 310 -0.73 6.51 -2.08
C GLY A 310 -1.11 6.62 -0.62
N GLY A 311 -1.64 7.78 -0.26
CA GLY A 311 -2.04 8.06 1.10
C GLY A 311 -2.41 9.53 1.28
N GLY A 312 -2.32 10.01 2.51
CA GLY A 312 -2.67 11.38 2.85
C GLY A 312 -2.80 11.62 4.35
N ARG A 313 -3.16 12.85 4.71
CA ARG A 313 -3.40 13.32 6.08
C ARG A 313 -4.84 13.06 6.51
N TYR A 314 -5.05 12.56 7.72
CA TYR A 314 -6.33 12.08 8.27
C TYR A 314 -6.51 12.43 9.76
N ASP A 315 -6.41 13.70 10.12
CA ASP A 315 -6.29 14.18 11.51
C ASP A 315 -7.49 13.83 12.43
N LYS A 316 -8.62 13.45 11.84
CA LYS A 316 -9.89 13.15 12.55
C LYS A 316 -10.10 11.67 12.87
N MET A 317 -9.29 10.77 12.32
CA MET A 317 -9.54 9.33 12.42
C MET A 317 -9.34 8.81 13.85
N ILE A 318 -8.25 9.22 14.50
CA ILE A 318 -7.92 8.83 15.88
C ILE A 318 -8.94 9.42 16.85
N GLY A 319 -9.42 10.64 16.60
CA GLY A 319 -10.45 11.31 17.40
C GLY A 319 -11.77 10.55 17.49
N LYS A 320 -12.05 9.63 16.55
CA LYS A 320 -13.22 8.74 16.64
C LYS A 320 -13.11 7.70 17.77
N PHE A 321 -11.89 7.37 18.18
CA PHE A 321 -11.64 6.45 19.30
C PHE A 321 -11.44 7.20 20.62
N THR A 322 -10.78 8.36 20.59
CA THR A 322 -10.35 9.09 21.80
C THR A 322 -11.27 10.25 22.18
N GLY A 323 -12.08 10.75 21.24
CA GLY A 323 -12.82 12.02 21.37
C GLY A 323 -11.96 13.27 21.14
N GLN A 324 -10.67 13.13 20.84
CA GLN A 324 -9.74 14.23 20.59
C GLN A 324 -8.99 14.00 19.27
N ASP A 325 -9.10 14.95 18.35
CA ASP A 325 -8.40 14.89 17.06
C ASP A 325 -6.88 14.83 17.29
N THR A 326 -6.21 14.00 16.49
CA THR A 326 -4.76 13.80 16.56
C THR A 326 -4.22 13.86 15.13
N PRO A 327 -3.28 14.78 14.84
CA PRO A 327 -2.72 14.89 13.51
C PRO A 327 -2.08 13.58 13.07
N ALA A 328 -2.38 13.15 11.85
CA ALA A 328 -1.85 11.89 11.33
C ALA A 328 -1.75 11.93 9.81
N VAL A 329 -0.66 11.40 9.27
CA VAL A 329 -0.44 11.26 7.83
C VAL A 329 0.22 9.92 7.53
N GLY A 330 -0.24 9.27 6.46
CA GLY A 330 0.15 7.90 6.16
C GLY A 330 0.30 7.63 4.67
N PHE A 331 1.19 6.71 4.33
CA PHE A 331 1.48 6.27 2.97
C PHE A 331 1.48 4.74 2.91
N SER A 332 0.74 4.18 1.95
CA SER A 332 0.75 2.75 1.65
C SER A 332 1.37 2.50 0.29
N ILE A 333 2.33 1.58 0.22
CA ILE A 333 2.82 1.05 -1.06
C ILE A 333 2.02 -0.19 -1.47
N GLY A 334 1.68 -0.28 -2.75
CA GLY A 334 1.03 -1.44 -3.34
C GLY A 334 2.00 -2.60 -3.47
N PHE A 335 2.25 -3.32 -2.37
CA PHE A 335 3.28 -4.37 -2.31
C PHE A 335 3.14 -5.41 -3.42
N GLU A 336 1.92 -5.91 -3.68
CA GLU A 336 1.70 -6.87 -4.77
C GLU A 336 2.06 -6.31 -6.15
N ARG A 337 1.85 -4.99 -6.37
CA ARG A 337 2.19 -4.32 -7.64
C ARG A 337 3.70 -4.20 -7.78
N ILE A 338 4.40 -3.84 -6.71
CA ILE A 338 5.87 -3.78 -6.68
C ILE A 338 6.46 -5.15 -6.99
N ILE A 339 6.00 -6.21 -6.32
CA ILE A 339 6.49 -7.58 -6.56
C ILE A 339 6.24 -8.03 -7.99
N MET A 340 5.04 -7.73 -8.53
CA MET A 340 4.72 -8.05 -9.92
C MET A 340 5.68 -7.36 -10.89
N LEU A 341 5.94 -6.06 -10.72
CA LEU A 341 6.86 -5.30 -11.58
C LEU A 341 8.30 -5.82 -11.51
N LEU A 342 8.79 -6.12 -10.30
CA LEU A 342 10.13 -6.70 -10.12
C LEU A 342 10.24 -8.06 -10.82
N MET A 343 9.22 -8.91 -10.71
CA MET A 343 9.18 -10.19 -11.40
C MET A 343 9.14 -10.04 -12.92
N GLU A 344 8.31 -9.15 -13.45
CA GLU A 344 8.18 -8.90 -14.89
C GLU A 344 9.49 -8.36 -15.50
N ARG A 345 10.26 -7.58 -14.74
CA ARG A 345 11.59 -7.07 -15.12
C ARG A 345 12.72 -8.09 -14.96
N GLY A 346 12.46 -9.27 -14.41
CA GLY A 346 13.51 -10.26 -14.13
C GLY A 346 14.48 -9.82 -13.04
N PHE A 347 13.98 -9.08 -12.04
CA PHE A 347 14.79 -8.54 -10.94
C PHE A 347 15.62 -9.64 -10.26
N SER A 348 16.91 -9.37 -10.10
CA SER A 348 17.86 -10.25 -9.43
C SER A 348 18.29 -9.63 -8.12
N ILE A 349 18.19 -10.40 -7.03
CA ILE A 349 18.53 -9.92 -5.69
C ILE A 349 20.04 -9.61 -5.62
N PRO A 350 20.45 -8.35 -5.37
CA PRO A 350 21.85 -7.92 -5.46
C PRO A 350 22.81 -8.65 -4.50
N SER A 351 22.30 -9.20 -3.39
CA SER A 351 23.09 -9.84 -2.32
C SER A 351 22.64 -11.27 -1.99
N GLY A 352 22.12 -12.00 -2.98
CA GLY A 352 21.68 -13.39 -2.81
C GLY A 352 22.81 -14.29 -2.28
N LYS A 353 22.54 -15.09 -1.24
CA LYS A 353 23.49 -16.09 -0.74
C LYS A 353 23.80 -17.10 -1.84
N GLU A 354 25.06 -17.46 -2.00
CA GLU A 354 25.46 -18.50 -2.95
C GLU A 354 24.72 -19.82 -2.61
N LYS A 355 24.03 -20.39 -3.60
CA LYS A 355 23.25 -21.62 -3.43
C LYS A 355 24.10 -22.83 -3.81
N LYS A 356 24.32 -23.74 -2.85
CA LYS A 356 25.06 -24.99 -3.02
C LYS A 356 24.14 -26.19 -2.85
N VAL A 357 24.35 -27.22 -3.67
CA VAL A 357 23.63 -28.50 -3.55
C VAL A 357 24.59 -29.68 -3.57
N PHE A 358 24.38 -30.60 -2.63
CA PHE A 358 25.01 -31.91 -2.62
C PHE A 358 24.04 -32.95 -3.21
N LEU A 359 24.42 -33.55 -4.33
CA LEU A 359 23.70 -34.63 -4.99
C LEU A 359 24.19 -35.98 -4.46
N LEU A 360 23.34 -36.72 -3.77
CA LEU A 360 23.71 -37.94 -3.05
C LEU A 360 23.29 -39.19 -3.84
N GLU A 361 24.22 -40.11 -4.10
CA GLU A 361 23.83 -41.44 -4.57
C GLU A 361 22.97 -42.14 -3.50
N LYS A 362 22.06 -43.02 -3.93
CA LYS A 362 21.24 -43.78 -2.99
C LYS A 362 22.12 -44.78 -2.23
N ASN A 363 21.73 -45.07 -0.98
CA ASN A 363 22.39 -46.05 -0.12
C ASN A 363 23.85 -45.70 0.24
N LEU A 364 24.14 -44.41 0.49
CA LEU A 364 25.41 -44.02 1.12
C LEU A 364 25.61 -44.76 2.45
N SER A 365 26.87 -45.07 2.77
CA SER A 365 27.25 -45.53 4.10
C SER A 365 26.89 -44.50 5.17
N LYS A 366 26.82 -44.92 6.43
CA LYS A 366 26.59 -43.99 7.55
C LYS A 366 27.73 -42.98 7.62
N GLU A 367 28.96 -43.43 7.42
CA GLU A 367 30.19 -42.64 7.44
C GLU A 367 30.18 -41.58 6.33
N ALA A 368 29.86 -41.96 5.08
CA ALA A 368 29.74 -41.01 3.97
C ALA A 368 28.62 -40.00 4.20
N THR A 369 27.47 -40.44 4.73
CA THR A 369 26.36 -39.55 5.07
C THR A 369 26.78 -38.50 6.11
N LEU A 370 27.47 -38.91 7.18
CA LEU A 370 27.98 -38.00 8.21
C LEU A 370 28.98 -37.00 7.63
N LYS A 371 29.88 -37.43 6.74
CA LYS A 371 30.84 -36.55 6.06
C LYS A 371 30.14 -35.46 5.24
N VAL A 372 29.11 -35.81 4.47
CA VAL A 372 28.33 -34.83 3.69
C VAL A 372 27.60 -33.86 4.59
N LEU A 373 27.02 -34.33 5.71
CA LEU A 373 26.35 -33.45 6.67
C LEU A 373 27.32 -32.42 7.27
N GLU A 374 28.56 -32.82 7.54
CA GLU A 374 29.61 -31.92 8.02
C GLU A 374 30.01 -30.89 6.96
N MET A 375 30.23 -31.32 5.70
CA MET A 375 30.49 -30.39 4.59
C MET A 375 29.34 -29.40 4.39
N ALA A 376 28.10 -29.86 4.52
CA ALA A 376 26.92 -29.00 4.42
C ALA A 376 26.83 -28.00 5.59
N ARG A 377 27.21 -28.41 6.80
CA ARG A 377 27.28 -27.54 7.98
C ARG A 377 28.32 -26.44 7.77
N GLU A 378 29.52 -26.79 7.34
CA GLU A 378 30.60 -25.84 7.08
C GLU A 378 30.23 -24.83 5.98
N ALA A 379 29.66 -25.30 4.87
CA ALA A 379 29.19 -24.42 3.80
C ALA A 379 28.09 -23.44 4.28
N ARG A 380 27.18 -23.88 5.16
CA ARG A 380 26.18 -22.99 5.79
C ARG A 380 26.82 -21.95 6.70
N MET A 381 27.82 -22.34 7.50
CA MET A 381 28.57 -21.42 8.37
C MET A 381 29.30 -20.35 7.56
N ASN A 382 29.75 -20.68 6.36
CA ASN A 382 30.35 -19.75 5.41
C ASN A 382 29.31 -18.92 4.60
N GLY A 383 28.04 -18.92 5.03
CA GLY A 383 27.00 -18.06 4.47
C GLY A 383 26.27 -18.61 3.24
N LYS A 384 26.56 -19.85 2.80
CA LYS A 384 25.86 -20.46 1.64
C LYS A 384 24.47 -21.00 2.03
N GLN A 385 23.55 -20.99 1.08
CA GLN A 385 22.29 -21.74 1.19
C GLN A 385 22.50 -23.17 0.67
N VAL A 386 22.39 -24.17 1.55
CA VAL A 386 22.81 -25.55 1.22
C VAL A 386 21.65 -26.53 1.21
N MET A 387 21.46 -27.20 0.07
CA MET A 387 20.51 -28.31 -0.11
C MET A 387 21.24 -29.65 -0.23
N LEU A 388 20.64 -30.70 0.32
CA LEU A 388 21.07 -32.09 0.11
C LEU A 388 19.91 -32.81 -0.57
N VAL A 389 20.17 -33.49 -1.68
CA VAL A 389 19.12 -34.20 -2.42
C VAL A 389 19.68 -35.46 -3.07
N ASN A 390 18.89 -36.52 -3.08
CA ASN A 390 19.27 -37.75 -3.76
C ASN A 390 19.32 -37.55 -5.28
N MET A 391 20.27 -38.21 -5.94
CA MET A 391 20.36 -38.26 -7.39
C MET A 391 19.12 -38.95 -7.97
N LYS A 392 18.50 -38.31 -8.96
CA LYS A 392 17.44 -38.88 -9.80
C LYS A 392 18.06 -39.71 -10.93
N LYS A 393 17.27 -40.63 -11.51
CA LYS A 393 17.69 -41.42 -12.69
C LYS A 393 18.18 -40.53 -13.83
N ASN A 394 17.44 -39.47 -14.14
CA ASN A 394 17.86 -38.46 -15.10
C ASN A 394 18.61 -37.32 -14.39
N LYS A 395 19.92 -37.52 -14.19
CA LYS A 395 20.80 -36.57 -13.49
C LYS A 395 20.98 -35.25 -14.24
N LYS A 396 21.07 -35.31 -15.58
CA LYS A 396 21.23 -34.13 -16.44
C LYS A 396 20.05 -33.17 -16.24
N PHE A 397 18.83 -33.69 -16.36
CA PHE A 397 17.61 -32.92 -16.15
C PHE A 397 17.49 -32.39 -14.70
N GLN A 398 17.88 -33.20 -13.70
CA GLN A 398 17.90 -32.72 -12.31
C GLN A 398 18.84 -31.53 -12.12
N LYS A 399 20.04 -31.56 -12.71
CA LYS A 399 20.99 -30.44 -12.64
C LYS A 399 20.48 -29.20 -13.35
N GLU A 400 19.81 -29.35 -14.48
CA GLU A 400 19.16 -28.24 -15.20
C GLU A 400 18.11 -27.56 -14.32
N GLN A 401 17.20 -28.33 -13.71
CA GLN A 401 16.20 -27.81 -12.76
C GLN A 401 16.83 -27.09 -11.55
N LEU A 402 17.95 -27.61 -11.04
CA LEU A 402 18.66 -27.00 -9.91
C LEU A 402 19.30 -25.66 -10.29
N LYS A 403 19.88 -25.58 -11.50
CA LYS A 403 20.44 -24.32 -12.03
C LYS A 403 19.36 -23.27 -12.25
N GLU A 404 18.18 -23.65 -12.74
CA GLU A 404 17.02 -22.76 -12.86
C GLU A 404 16.57 -22.20 -11.49
N GLN A 405 16.80 -22.94 -10.40
CA GLN A 405 16.54 -22.50 -9.02
C GLN A 405 17.70 -21.71 -8.41
N GLY A 406 18.77 -21.45 -9.17
CA GLY A 406 19.95 -20.70 -8.75
C GLY A 406 21.05 -21.53 -8.09
N TYR A 407 20.93 -22.86 -8.00
CA TYR A 407 22.01 -23.72 -7.49
C TYR A 407 23.10 -23.91 -8.54
N THR A 408 24.11 -23.05 -8.51
CA THR A 408 25.25 -23.08 -9.42
C THR A 408 26.42 -23.92 -8.89
N ASP A 409 26.58 -24.03 -7.56
CA ASP A 409 27.57 -24.89 -6.91
C ASP A 409 26.97 -26.29 -6.65
N ILE A 410 27.22 -27.23 -7.56
CA ILE A 410 26.68 -28.60 -7.51
C ILE A 410 27.82 -29.59 -7.23
N THR A 411 27.77 -30.28 -6.09
CA THR A 411 28.73 -31.33 -5.73
C THR A 411 28.06 -32.70 -5.73
N GLU A 412 28.62 -33.67 -6.44
CA GLU A 412 28.13 -35.05 -6.46
C GLU A 412 28.86 -35.92 -5.45
N ILE A 413 28.11 -36.72 -4.70
CA ILE A 413 28.61 -37.67 -3.72
C ILE A 413 28.17 -39.06 -4.13
N TYR A 414 29.15 -39.91 -4.43
CA TYR A 414 28.94 -41.30 -4.82
C TYR A 414 29.07 -42.22 -3.60
N LYS A 415 28.48 -43.41 -3.69
CA LYS A 415 28.67 -44.46 -2.68
C LYS A 415 30.13 -44.91 -2.66
N ASP A 416 30.57 -45.28 -1.47
CA ASP A 416 31.91 -45.83 -1.23
C ASP A 416 32.08 -47.21 -1.89
#